data_AF-A0A3G3GH31-F1
#
_entry.id   AF-A0A3G3GH31-F1
#
_cell.length_a   1.000
_cell.length_b   1.000
_cell.length_c   1.000
_cell.angle_alpha   90.00
_cell.angle_beta   90.00
_cell.angle_gamma   90.00
#
_symmetry.space_group_name_H-M   'P 1'
#
loop_
_entity.id
_entity.type
_entity.pdbx_description
1 polymer ?
#
loop_
_entity_poly.entity_id
_entity_poly.type
_entity_poly.pdbx_seq_one_letter_code
_entity_poly.pdbx_strand_id
1 'polypeptide(L)'
;MKTLFFTSIFFLVGLLSIAQETTWRDVPANELNGVAINDLQGRMRESMAYATRYGFGAGIPTFENGNQNGQIVYGTVLVPKKYVEFKDIPQSELGNVDLNNFQERVRQSMTWAANHGYSAGIPTFYHADHGRGVVCGTILFKPDAVTFRDIPQSRMEPINRNEAGTAGWVRSAVRYASKIGQVGAFPTFHQATYNDKGLVYGVVFFKK
;
A
#
# COMPACT_ATOMS: atom_id res chain seq x y z
N MET A 1 -6.11 21.91 -66.14
CA MET A 1 -5.58 22.37 -64.83
C MET A 1 -6.74 22.65 -63.88
N LYS A 2 -7.07 21.70 -63.00
CA LYS A 2 -7.83 21.94 -61.77
C LYS A 2 -7.28 20.98 -60.72
N THR A 3 -6.57 21.56 -59.76
CA THR A 3 -5.83 20.90 -58.69
C THR A 3 -6.82 20.41 -57.64
N LEU A 4 -6.88 19.09 -57.39
CA LEU A 4 -7.57 18.54 -56.22
C LEU A 4 -6.67 18.70 -54.99
N PHE A 5 -7.12 19.45 -53.99
CA PHE A 5 -6.52 19.48 -52.68
C PHE A 5 -6.93 18.22 -51.91
N PHE A 6 -5.95 17.40 -51.54
CA PHE A 6 -6.09 16.37 -50.51
C PHE A 6 -6.05 17.04 -49.14
N THR A 7 -7.21 17.13 -48.47
CA THR A 7 -7.26 17.48 -47.04
C THR A 7 -7.01 16.21 -46.23
N SER A 8 -5.77 16.05 -45.74
CA SER A 8 -5.44 15.03 -44.75
C SER A 8 -6.21 15.27 -43.45
N ILE A 9 -7.09 14.34 -43.10
CA ILE A 9 -7.73 14.28 -41.78
C ILE A 9 -6.65 13.78 -40.80
N PHE A 10 -6.11 14.69 -40.00
CA PHE A 10 -5.34 14.34 -38.81
C PHE A 10 -6.30 13.71 -37.79
N PHE A 11 -6.21 12.40 -37.59
CA PHE A 11 -6.80 11.74 -36.43
C PHE A 11 -6.00 12.15 -35.18
N LEU A 12 -6.52 13.11 -34.45
CA LEU A 12 -6.08 13.43 -33.10
C LEU A 12 -6.56 12.30 -32.18
N VAL A 13 -5.73 11.26 -31.98
CA VAL A 13 -5.99 10.27 -30.93
C VAL A 13 -5.70 10.95 -29.60
N GLY A 14 -6.70 11.61 -29.04
CA GLY A 14 -6.66 12.04 -27.65
C GLY A 14 -6.44 10.82 -26.78
N LEU A 15 -5.31 10.77 -26.07
CA LEU A 15 -5.12 9.89 -24.93
C LEU A 15 -6.19 10.24 -23.89
N LEU A 16 -7.33 9.58 -23.96
CA LEU A 16 -8.22 9.46 -22.82
C LEU A 16 -7.39 8.80 -21.72
N SER A 17 -6.98 9.62 -20.73
CA SER A 17 -6.50 9.09 -19.46
C SER A 17 -7.65 8.32 -18.86
N ILE A 18 -7.67 6.99 -19.07
CA ILE A 18 -8.58 6.12 -18.34
C ILE A 18 -8.20 6.30 -16.88
N ALA A 19 -9.14 6.85 -16.09
CA ALA A 19 -8.93 7.03 -14.67
C ALA A 19 -8.60 5.67 -14.05
N GLN A 20 -7.37 5.53 -13.54
CA GLN A 20 -7.01 4.33 -12.80
C GLN A 20 -7.86 4.28 -11.51
N GLU A 21 -8.45 3.12 -11.26
CA GLU A 21 -9.09 2.76 -10.00
C GLU A 21 -8.12 1.98 -9.12
N THR A 22 -8.36 1.99 -7.81
CA THR A 22 -7.65 1.09 -6.91
C THR A 22 -8.05 -0.34 -7.21
N THR A 23 -7.06 -1.21 -7.41
CA THR A 23 -7.31 -2.58 -7.86
C THR A 23 -6.37 -3.58 -7.22
N TRP A 24 -6.85 -4.80 -7.03
CA TRP A 24 -6.01 -5.95 -6.69
C TRP A 24 -5.39 -6.52 -7.96
N ARG A 25 -4.10 -6.88 -7.90
CA ARG A 25 -3.46 -7.73 -8.91
C ARG A 25 -2.66 -8.84 -8.26
N ASP A 26 -2.72 -10.03 -8.87
CA ASP A 26 -1.77 -11.09 -8.62
C ASP A 26 -0.53 -10.81 -9.48
N VAL A 27 0.55 -10.38 -8.83
CA VAL A 27 1.79 -9.98 -9.49
C VAL A 27 2.78 -11.14 -9.43
N PRO A 28 3.27 -11.66 -10.57
CA PRO A 28 4.33 -12.66 -10.61
C PRO A 28 5.56 -12.23 -9.80
N ALA A 29 6.13 -13.14 -9.02
CA ALA A 29 7.27 -12.83 -8.16
C ALA A 29 8.50 -12.32 -8.95
N ASN A 30 8.68 -12.76 -10.20
CA ASN A 30 9.74 -12.28 -11.09
C ASN A 30 9.54 -10.83 -11.55
N GLU A 31 8.31 -10.34 -11.63
CA GLU A 31 8.01 -8.91 -11.85
C GLU A 31 8.32 -8.04 -10.62
N LEU A 32 8.50 -8.69 -9.47
CA LEU A 32 8.93 -8.11 -8.20
C LEU A 32 10.37 -8.51 -7.86
N ASN A 33 11.22 -8.57 -8.89
CA ASN A 33 12.66 -8.88 -8.79
C ASN A 33 12.97 -10.20 -8.06
N GLY A 34 12.04 -11.16 -8.07
CA GLY A 34 12.20 -12.47 -7.42
C GLY A 34 12.21 -12.40 -5.89
N VAL A 35 11.67 -11.33 -5.30
CA VAL A 35 11.68 -11.14 -3.84
C VAL A 35 11.09 -12.34 -3.10
N ALA A 36 11.77 -12.76 -2.02
CA ALA A 36 11.39 -13.93 -1.26
C ALA A 36 10.05 -13.75 -0.53
N ILE A 37 9.29 -14.84 -0.36
CA ILE A 37 7.97 -14.85 0.29
C ILE A 37 8.01 -14.30 1.73
N ASN A 38 9.12 -14.54 2.44
CA ASN A 38 9.35 -14.14 3.82
C ASN A 38 10.03 -12.77 3.96
N ASP A 39 10.49 -12.15 2.87
CA ASP A 39 11.06 -10.80 2.90
C ASP A 39 9.93 -9.75 2.79
N LEU A 40 9.32 -9.43 3.94
CA LEU A 40 8.20 -8.50 4.00
C LEU A 40 8.59 -7.09 3.55
N GLN A 41 9.76 -6.61 3.97
CA GLN A 41 10.23 -5.27 3.60
C GLN A 41 10.59 -5.21 2.11
N GLY A 42 11.23 -6.25 1.57
CA GLY A 42 11.47 -6.38 0.14
C GLY A 42 10.16 -6.38 -0.64
N ARG A 43 9.17 -7.16 -0.21
CA ARG A 43 7.86 -7.18 -0.87
C ARG A 43 7.17 -5.81 -0.86
N MET A 44 7.35 -5.00 0.19
CA MET A 44 6.89 -3.61 0.20
C MET A 44 7.63 -2.78 -0.85
N ARG A 45 8.97 -2.78 -0.84
CA ARG A 45 9.80 -2.04 -1.80
C ARG A 45 9.48 -2.38 -3.25
N GLU A 46 9.45 -3.67 -3.56
CA GLU A 46 9.22 -4.15 -4.92
C GLU A 46 7.79 -3.89 -5.41
N SER A 47 6.79 -3.98 -4.52
CA SER A 47 5.41 -3.61 -4.89
C SER A 47 5.29 -2.12 -5.22
N MET A 48 5.99 -1.25 -4.50
CA MET A 48 6.03 0.19 -4.79
C MET A 48 6.71 0.47 -6.14
N ALA A 49 7.85 -0.18 -6.39
CA ALA A 49 8.58 -0.06 -7.65
C ALA A 49 7.74 -0.57 -8.84
N TYR A 50 7.04 -1.70 -8.67
CA TYR A 50 6.08 -2.21 -9.63
C TYR A 50 4.96 -1.21 -9.92
N ALA A 51 4.28 -0.71 -8.89
CA ALA A 51 3.20 0.26 -9.05
C ALA A 51 3.66 1.49 -9.85
N THR A 52 4.85 2.01 -9.53
CA THR A 52 5.45 3.16 -10.23
C THR A 52 5.66 2.87 -11.71
N ARG A 53 6.22 1.70 -12.04
CA ARG A 53 6.46 1.24 -13.42
C ARG A 53 5.18 1.16 -14.25
N TYR A 54 4.07 0.80 -13.61
CA TYR A 54 2.75 0.68 -14.25
C TYR A 54 1.85 1.92 -14.08
N GLY A 55 2.43 3.06 -13.65
CA GLY A 55 1.74 4.35 -13.61
C GLY A 55 0.84 4.60 -12.39
N PHE A 56 0.83 3.69 -11.42
CA PHE A 56 0.15 3.87 -10.14
C PHE A 56 0.98 4.73 -9.17
N GLY A 57 0.36 5.19 -8.10
CA GLY A 57 1.02 5.97 -7.05
C GLY A 57 1.60 5.11 -5.93
N ALA A 58 1.01 3.95 -5.66
CA ALA A 58 1.51 3.01 -4.66
C ALA A 58 1.13 1.56 -4.99
N GLY A 59 1.96 0.63 -4.53
CA GLY A 59 1.68 -0.81 -4.56
C GLY A 59 1.81 -1.36 -3.16
N ILE A 60 0.70 -1.83 -2.59
CA ILE A 60 0.63 -2.33 -1.22
C ILE A 60 0.52 -3.86 -1.27
N PRO A 61 1.54 -4.62 -0.85
CA PRO A 61 1.44 -6.07 -0.80
C PRO A 61 0.42 -6.49 0.25
N THR A 62 -0.42 -7.44 -0.12
CA THR A 62 -1.41 -8.06 0.75
C THR A 62 -0.82 -9.18 1.61
N PHE A 63 0.43 -9.55 1.29
CA PHE A 63 1.12 -10.75 1.75
C PHE A 63 0.39 -12.07 1.50
N GLU A 64 -0.69 -12.07 0.70
CA GLU A 64 -1.19 -13.27 0.05
C GLU A 64 -0.21 -13.71 -1.04
N ASN A 65 -0.19 -15.01 -1.29
CA ASN A 65 0.59 -15.61 -2.36
C ASN A 65 -0.16 -16.81 -2.93
N GLY A 66 0.06 -17.09 -4.20
CA GLY A 66 -0.52 -18.23 -4.91
C GLY A 66 0.45 -18.82 -5.91
N ASN A 67 -0.04 -19.80 -6.66
CA ASN A 67 0.64 -20.34 -7.83
C ASN A 67 -0.27 -20.17 -9.05
N GLN A 68 0.25 -19.56 -10.11
CA GLN A 68 -0.43 -19.44 -11.40
C GLN A 68 0.52 -19.96 -12.48
N ASN A 69 0.10 -21.00 -13.21
CA ASN A 69 0.87 -21.61 -14.30
C ASN A 69 2.32 -21.99 -13.89
N GLY A 70 2.52 -22.48 -12.67
CA GLY A 70 3.82 -22.87 -12.15
C GLY A 70 4.66 -21.71 -11.60
N GLN A 71 4.13 -20.48 -11.59
CA GLN A 71 4.80 -19.29 -11.08
C GLN A 71 4.18 -18.82 -9.76
N ILE A 72 5.02 -18.42 -8.81
CA ILE A 72 4.56 -17.78 -7.59
C ILE A 72 4.03 -16.39 -7.95
N VAL A 73 2.83 -16.07 -7.46
CA VAL A 73 2.24 -14.73 -7.55
C VAL A 73 2.01 -14.15 -6.17
N TYR A 74 2.12 -12.83 -6.06
CA TYR A 74 1.90 -12.05 -4.85
C TYR A 74 0.72 -11.11 -5.05
N GLY A 75 -0.26 -11.16 -4.14
CA GLY A 75 -1.38 -10.22 -4.17
C GLY A 75 -0.89 -8.81 -3.82
N THR A 76 -1.16 -7.85 -4.67
CA THR A 76 -0.77 -6.44 -4.50
C THR A 76 -1.94 -5.53 -4.83
N VAL A 77 -2.28 -4.62 -3.91
CA VAL A 77 -3.24 -3.54 -4.17
C VAL A 77 -2.49 -2.38 -4.81
N LEU A 78 -2.91 -1.99 -6.01
CA LEU A 78 -2.38 -0.86 -6.74
C LEU A 78 -3.29 0.35 -6.51
N VAL A 79 -2.71 1.45 -6.04
CA VAL A 79 -3.43 2.68 -5.69
C VAL A 79 -3.08 3.79 -6.68
N PRO A 80 -4.07 4.41 -7.34
CA PRO A 80 -3.86 5.52 -8.28
C PRO A 80 -3.13 6.72 -7.68
N LYS A 81 -2.32 7.41 -8.51
CA LYS A 81 -1.57 8.63 -8.12
C LYS A 81 -2.46 9.75 -7.57
N LYS A 82 -3.73 9.82 -7.96
CA LYS A 82 -4.65 10.84 -7.43
C LYS A 82 -4.87 10.71 -5.92
N TYR A 83 -4.75 9.51 -5.35
CA TYR A 83 -5.05 9.22 -3.95
C TYR A 83 -3.86 9.33 -3.00
N VAL A 84 -2.64 9.37 -3.53
CA VAL A 84 -1.43 9.27 -2.72
C VAL A 84 -0.37 10.28 -3.14
N GLU A 85 0.57 10.51 -2.26
CA GLU A 85 1.83 11.20 -2.54
C GLU A 85 2.99 10.49 -1.82
N PHE A 86 4.20 10.67 -2.33
CA PHE A 86 5.41 10.16 -1.70
C PHE A 86 6.08 11.29 -0.91
N LYS A 87 6.58 10.96 0.27
CA LYS A 87 7.40 11.87 1.08
C LYS A 87 8.52 11.13 1.78
N ASP A 88 9.70 11.75 1.79
CA ASP A 88 10.79 11.41 2.70
C ASP A 88 10.53 12.08 4.05
N ILE A 89 10.35 11.25 5.08
CA ILE A 89 10.12 11.72 6.46
C ILE A 89 11.39 11.42 7.26
N PRO A 90 12.00 12.41 7.94
CA PRO A 90 13.13 12.16 8.83
C PRO A 90 12.82 11.06 9.85
N GLN A 91 13.75 10.12 10.04
CA GLN A 91 13.58 9.04 11.03
C GLN A 91 13.34 9.59 12.43
N SER A 92 13.94 10.75 12.74
CA SER A 92 13.72 11.49 14.00
C SER A 92 12.28 11.98 14.18
N GLU A 93 11.60 12.38 13.09
CA GLU A 93 10.17 12.75 13.14
C GLU A 93 9.26 11.53 13.33
N LEU A 94 9.77 10.33 13.01
CA LEU A 94 9.10 9.06 13.29
C LEU A 94 9.44 8.51 14.69
N GLY A 95 10.16 9.27 15.53
CA GLY A 95 10.56 8.82 16.87
C GLY A 95 11.76 7.88 16.88
N ASN A 96 12.64 7.97 15.88
CA ASN A 96 13.84 7.14 15.73
C ASN A 96 13.54 5.63 15.67
N VAL A 97 12.48 5.25 14.94
CA VAL A 97 12.08 3.84 14.76
C VAL A 97 13.23 2.93 14.35
N ASP A 98 13.28 1.71 14.89
CA ASP A 98 14.15 0.68 14.34
C ASP A 98 13.72 0.36 12.90
N LEU A 99 14.64 0.52 11.95
CA LEU A 99 14.40 0.29 10.52
C LEU A 99 14.08 -1.18 10.21
N ASN A 100 14.43 -2.11 11.11
CA ASN A 100 14.11 -3.53 10.99
C ASN A 100 12.74 -3.88 11.60
N ASN A 101 12.17 -3.00 12.42
CA ASN A 101 10.88 -3.21 13.07
C ASN A 101 9.73 -2.81 12.13
N PHE A 102 9.12 -3.80 11.47
CA PHE A 102 8.11 -3.55 10.45
C PHE A 102 6.88 -2.87 11.06
N GLN A 103 6.33 -3.42 12.14
CA GLN A 103 5.08 -2.91 12.69
C GLN A 103 5.27 -1.54 13.32
N GLU A 104 6.38 -1.30 14.01
CA GLU A 104 6.68 0.02 14.57
C GLU A 104 6.81 1.08 13.48
N ARG A 105 7.55 0.78 12.40
CA ARG A 105 7.71 1.71 11.29
C ARG A 105 6.38 2.05 10.62
N VAL A 106 5.46 1.09 10.50
CA VAL A 106 4.09 1.36 10.05
C VAL A 106 3.33 2.21 11.07
N ARG A 107 3.32 1.85 12.36
CA ARG A 107 2.62 2.63 13.40
C ARG A 107 3.04 4.10 13.39
N GLN A 108 4.35 4.36 13.39
CA GLN A 108 4.85 5.74 13.42
C GLN A 108 4.57 6.50 12.12
N SER A 109 4.63 5.82 10.96
CA SER A 109 4.21 6.44 9.70
C SER A 109 2.73 6.82 9.69
N MET A 110 1.87 5.95 10.24
CA MET A 110 0.42 6.22 10.38
C MET A 110 0.16 7.39 11.33
N THR A 111 0.81 7.43 12.49
CA THR A 111 0.70 8.51 13.46
C THR A 111 1.19 9.84 12.89
N TRP A 112 2.35 9.83 12.23
CA TRP A 112 2.88 11.01 11.56
C TRP A 112 1.90 11.51 10.50
N ALA A 113 1.38 10.62 9.64
CA ALA A 113 0.42 10.99 8.60
C ALA A 113 -0.84 11.66 9.17
N ALA A 114 -1.43 11.08 10.22
CA ALA A 114 -2.59 11.65 10.90
C ALA A 114 -2.32 13.05 11.46
N ASN A 115 -1.15 13.25 12.08
CA ASN A 115 -0.74 14.55 12.63
C ASN A 115 -0.46 15.62 11.55
N HIS A 116 -0.34 15.22 10.28
CA HIS A 116 -0.07 16.11 9.16
C HIS A 116 -1.24 16.19 8.16
N GLY A 117 -2.44 15.76 8.54
CA GLY A 117 -3.66 15.91 7.75
C GLY A 117 -3.86 14.86 6.65
N TYR A 118 -3.09 13.77 6.68
CA TYR A 118 -3.27 12.62 5.79
C TYR A 118 -4.16 11.57 6.44
N SER A 119 -4.84 10.77 5.62
CA SER A 119 -5.73 9.70 6.11
C SER A 119 -4.98 8.43 6.50
N ALA A 120 -3.76 8.24 5.99
CA ALA A 120 -2.84 7.15 6.36
C ALA A 120 -1.41 7.44 5.89
N GLY A 121 -0.45 6.76 6.50
CA GLY A 121 0.95 6.73 6.06
C GLY A 121 1.47 5.30 6.03
N ILE A 122 1.82 4.80 4.84
CA ILE A 122 2.40 3.46 4.67
C ILE A 122 3.86 3.59 4.23
N PRO A 123 4.82 3.09 5.02
CA PRO A 123 6.23 3.18 4.66
C PRO A 123 6.54 2.33 3.41
N THR A 124 7.41 2.84 2.54
CA THR A 124 7.89 2.11 1.35
C THR A 124 8.96 1.07 1.69
N PHE A 125 9.59 1.20 2.86
CA PHE A 125 10.80 0.43 3.23
C PHE A 125 12.04 0.72 2.40
N TYR A 126 12.03 1.82 1.66
CA TYR A 126 13.24 2.57 1.33
C TYR A 126 13.59 3.56 2.44
N HIS A 127 14.88 3.76 2.66
CA HIS A 127 15.45 4.80 3.50
C HIS A 127 16.81 5.20 2.92
N ALA A 128 17.23 6.43 3.19
CA ALA A 128 18.50 6.97 2.72
C ALA A 128 19.08 7.93 3.75
N ASP A 129 20.40 8.09 3.77
CA ASP A 129 21.07 9.18 4.46
C ASP A 129 21.78 10.06 3.43
N HIS A 130 21.37 11.32 3.37
CA HIS A 130 21.93 12.33 2.46
C HIS A 130 22.88 13.30 3.18
N GLY A 131 23.46 12.88 4.32
CA GLY A 131 24.36 13.67 5.16
C GLY A 131 23.66 14.57 6.17
N ARG A 132 22.34 14.40 6.37
CA ARG A 132 21.52 15.16 7.34
C ARG A 132 20.68 14.25 8.24
N GLY A 133 21.07 12.98 8.34
CA GLY A 133 20.32 11.94 9.02
C GLY A 133 19.45 11.14 8.07
N VAL A 134 19.00 9.99 8.57
CA VAL A 134 18.20 9.04 7.81
C VAL A 134 16.80 9.59 7.55
N VAL A 135 16.35 9.50 6.30
CA VAL A 135 14.96 9.70 5.90
C VAL A 135 14.31 8.37 5.51
N CYS A 136 13.02 8.26 5.77
CA CYS A 136 12.19 7.09 5.49
C CYS A 136 11.14 7.44 4.45
N GLY A 137 11.24 6.83 3.27
CA GLY A 137 10.27 7.01 2.20
C GLY A 137 8.90 6.46 2.61
N THR A 138 7.87 7.30 2.54
CA THR A 138 6.51 6.99 3.01
C THR A 138 5.49 7.41 1.97
N ILE A 139 4.53 6.53 1.69
CA ILE A 139 3.34 6.85 0.91
C ILE A 139 2.29 7.42 1.85
N LEU A 140 1.89 8.66 1.58
CA LEU A 140 0.85 9.37 2.32
C LEU A 140 -0.45 9.31 1.52
N PHE A 141 -1.52 8.86 2.17
CA PHE A 141 -2.86 8.81 1.59
C PHE A 141 -3.53 10.15 1.84
N LYS A 142 -3.95 10.81 0.75
CA LYS A 142 -4.65 12.09 0.81
C LYS A 142 -5.96 11.96 1.59
N PRO A 143 -6.57 13.07 2.02
CA PRO A 143 -7.91 13.04 2.61
C PRO A 143 -8.88 12.21 1.75
N ASP A 144 -9.72 11.41 2.41
CA ASP A 144 -10.74 10.53 1.79
C ASP A 144 -10.22 9.41 0.86
N ALA A 145 -8.90 9.20 0.76
CA ALA A 145 -8.31 8.10 -0.01
C ALA A 145 -8.45 6.73 0.67
N VAL A 146 -8.54 6.72 2.00
CA VAL A 146 -8.83 5.53 2.81
C VAL A 146 -9.89 5.82 3.87
N THR A 147 -10.47 4.76 4.42
CA THR A 147 -11.30 4.83 5.63
C THR A 147 -10.64 4.05 6.75
N PHE A 148 -10.47 4.68 7.92
CA PHE A 148 -10.03 3.99 9.13
C PHE A 148 -11.22 3.34 9.85
N ARG A 149 -11.02 2.13 10.38
CA ARG A 149 -11.97 1.47 11.31
C ARG A 149 -11.23 0.64 12.34
N ASP A 150 -11.77 0.63 13.55
CA ASP A 150 -11.46 -0.38 14.55
C ASP A 150 -12.23 -1.66 14.28
N ILE A 151 -11.50 -2.76 14.08
CA ILE A 151 -12.08 -4.07 13.83
C ILE A 151 -11.92 -4.94 15.09
N PRO A 152 -13.02 -5.41 15.70
CA PRO A 152 -12.95 -6.34 16.83
C PRO A 152 -12.15 -7.59 16.48
N GLN A 153 -11.33 -8.07 17.42
CA GLN A 153 -10.52 -9.28 17.26
C GLN A 153 -11.39 -10.48 16.80
N SER A 154 -12.63 -10.58 17.30
CA SER A 154 -13.58 -11.64 16.94
C SER A 154 -14.01 -11.65 15.47
N ARG A 155 -13.78 -10.57 14.72
CA ARG A 155 -14.07 -10.47 13.28
C ARG A 155 -12.85 -10.74 12.39
N MET A 156 -11.68 -10.88 12.99
CA MET A 156 -10.41 -11.11 12.31
C MET A 156 -10.03 -12.58 12.45
N GLU A 157 -9.26 -13.09 11.48
CA GLU A 157 -8.60 -14.38 11.67
C GLU A 157 -7.57 -14.29 12.80
N PRO A 158 -7.23 -15.41 13.47
CA PRO A 158 -6.22 -15.41 14.52
C PRO A 158 -4.91 -14.78 14.05
N ILE A 159 -4.49 -13.70 14.71
CA ILE A 159 -3.24 -13.00 14.42
C ILE A 159 -2.21 -13.26 15.52
N ASN A 160 -0.96 -13.47 15.12
CA ASN A 160 0.17 -13.31 16.02
C ASN A 160 0.55 -11.82 16.04
N ARG A 161 0.58 -11.21 17.23
CA ARG A 161 0.78 -9.77 17.41
C ARG A 161 2.25 -9.35 17.44
N ASN A 162 3.19 -10.29 17.42
CA ASN A 162 4.61 -9.99 17.31
C ASN A 162 5.05 -9.84 15.84
N GLU A 163 6.30 -9.43 15.60
CA GLU A 163 6.84 -9.22 14.25
C GLU A 163 6.74 -10.46 13.34
N ALA A 164 6.87 -11.68 13.87
CA ALA A 164 6.72 -12.89 13.08
C ALA A 164 5.28 -13.08 12.55
N GLY A 165 4.29 -12.43 13.18
CA GLY A 165 2.89 -12.45 12.77
C GLY A 165 2.48 -11.35 11.81
N THR A 166 3.38 -10.43 11.44
CA THR A 166 3.10 -9.26 10.59
C THR A 166 2.34 -9.63 9.31
N ALA A 167 2.83 -10.61 8.56
CA ALA A 167 2.19 -11.04 7.32
C ALA A 167 0.78 -11.64 7.56
N GLY A 168 0.60 -12.37 8.67
CA GLY A 168 -0.70 -12.92 9.06
C GLY A 168 -1.71 -11.84 9.41
N TRP A 169 -1.27 -10.76 10.08
CA TRP A 169 -2.14 -9.63 10.41
C TRP A 169 -2.60 -8.88 9.15
N VAL A 170 -1.69 -8.61 8.22
CA VAL A 170 -2.05 -7.97 6.94
C VAL A 170 -3.04 -8.84 6.15
N ARG A 171 -2.78 -10.15 6.02
CA ARG A 171 -3.72 -11.08 5.36
C ARG A 171 -5.08 -11.10 6.04
N SER A 172 -5.13 -11.12 7.38
CA SER A 172 -6.38 -11.10 8.14
C SER A 172 -7.20 -9.82 7.85
N ALA A 173 -6.54 -8.65 7.81
CA ALA A 173 -7.19 -7.39 7.44
C ALA A 173 -7.71 -7.39 6.00
N VAL A 174 -6.89 -7.89 5.06
CA VAL A 174 -7.24 -8.03 3.65
C VAL A 174 -8.44 -8.95 3.45
N ARG A 175 -8.46 -10.13 4.08
CA ARG A 175 -9.57 -11.07 3.99
C ARG A 175 -10.85 -10.51 4.58
N TYR A 176 -10.75 -9.76 5.69
CA TYR A 176 -11.88 -9.02 6.23
C TYR A 176 -12.39 -7.98 5.22
N ALA A 177 -11.51 -7.21 4.58
CA ALA A 177 -11.87 -6.25 3.53
C ALA A 177 -12.63 -6.92 2.37
N SER A 178 -12.13 -8.05 1.88
CA SER A 178 -12.81 -8.83 0.82
C SER A 178 -14.21 -9.27 1.23
N LYS A 179 -14.40 -9.74 2.48
CA LYS A 179 -15.72 -10.14 3.00
C LYS A 179 -16.75 -8.99 3.02
N ILE A 180 -16.30 -7.75 3.13
CA ILE A 180 -17.17 -6.56 3.13
C ILE A 180 -17.15 -5.80 1.80
N GLY A 181 -16.66 -6.43 0.72
CA GLY A 181 -16.69 -5.87 -0.64
C GLY A 181 -15.68 -4.75 -0.90
N GLN A 182 -14.63 -4.63 -0.08
CA GLN A 182 -13.55 -3.66 -0.29
C GLN A 182 -12.41 -4.29 -1.10
N VAL A 183 -11.70 -3.48 -1.89
CA VAL A 183 -10.60 -3.94 -2.77
C VAL A 183 -9.36 -4.40 -1.99
N GLY A 184 -9.18 -3.86 -0.78
CA GLY A 184 -8.11 -4.27 0.12
C GLY A 184 -8.07 -3.42 1.39
N ALA A 185 -7.18 -3.78 2.29
CA ALA A 185 -6.96 -3.08 3.53
C ALA A 185 -5.52 -3.25 4.01
N PHE A 186 -5.12 -2.42 4.97
CA PHE A 186 -3.82 -2.52 5.64
C PHE A 186 -3.99 -2.25 7.14
N PRO A 187 -3.44 -3.10 8.03
CA PRO A 187 -3.46 -2.83 9.46
C PRO A 187 -2.54 -1.64 9.77
N THR A 188 -3.01 -0.76 10.66
CA THR A 188 -2.19 0.31 11.24
C THR A 188 -1.22 -0.22 12.30
N PHE A 189 -1.39 -1.48 12.72
CA PHE A 189 -0.75 -2.13 13.86
C PHE A 189 -0.99 -1.45 15.22
N HIS A 190 -1.89 -0.48 15.29
CA HIS A 190 -2.46 0.02 16.54
C HIS A 190 -3.56 -0.92 17.04
N GLN A 191 -3.68 -1.01 18.36
CA GLN A 191 -4.70 -1.80 19.04
C GLN A 191 -5.24 -1.02 20.24
N ALA A 192 -6.50 -1.24 20.57
CA ALA A 192 -7.16 -0.65 21.73
C ALA A 192 -8.11 -1.68 22.35
N THR A 193 -8.39 -1.53 23.64
CA THR A 193 -9.41 -2.33 24.32
C THR A 193 -10.53 -1.41 24.76
N TYR A 194 -11.76 -1.72 24.33
CA TYR A 194 -12.96 -1.01 24.74
C TYR A 194 -13.85 -1.90 25.60
N ASN A 195 -14.62 -1.30 26.51
CA ASN A 195 -15.52 -2.03 27.41
C ASN A 195 -16.62 -2.80 26.65
N ASP A 196 -17.12 -2.27 25.54
CA ASP A 196 -18.22 -2.81 24.75
C ASP A 196 -17.76 -3.69 23.57
N LYS A 197 -16.52 -3.50 23.09
CA LYS A 197 -15.99 -4.18 21.88
C LYS A 197 -14.85 -5.15 22.17
N GLY A 198 -14.27 -5.13 23.38
CA GLY A 198 -13.05 -5.85 23.71
C GLY A 198 -11.85 -5.31 22.91
N LEU A 199 -10.89 -6.20 22.62
CA LEU A 199 -9.70 -5.87 21.83
C LEU A 199 -10.08 -5.60 20.36
N VAL A 200 -9.64 -4.47 19.84
CA VAL A 200 -9.78 -4.07 18.44
C VAL A 200 -8.43 -3.82 17.79
N TYR A 201 -8.41 -3.86 16.46
CA TYR A 201 -7.26 -3.49 15.65
C TYR A 201 -7.63 -2.38 14.67
N GLY A 202 -6.80 -1.35 14.61
CA GLY A 202 -6.99 -0.26 13.65
C GLY A 202 -6.60 -0.70 12.24
N VAL A 203 -7.52 -0.58 11.29
CA VAL A 203 -7.35 -0.99 9.89
C VAL A 203 -7.78 0.14 8.96
N VAL A 204 -6.99 0.40 7.92
CA VAL A 204 -7.38 1.29 6.82
C VAL A 204 -7.85 0.49 5.61
N PHE A 205 -8.95 0.94 4.99
CA PHE A 205 -9.55 0.33 3.80
C PHE A 205 -9.32 1.23 2.60
N PHE A 206 -8.86 0.67 1.49
CA PHE A 206 -8.57 1.45 0.28
C PHE A 206 -9.85 1.73 -0.51
N LYS A 207 -10.02 2.99 -0.93
CA LYS A 207 -11.14 3.40 -1.80
C LYS A 207 -10.91 2.89 -3.22
N LYS A 208 -11.97 2.37 -3.85
CA LYS A 208 -11.96 1.95 -5.26
C LYS A 208 -11.76 3.16 -6.20
#